data_AF-A0A3D9ZVM6-F1
#
_entry.id   AF-A0A3D9ZVM6-F1
#
_cell.length_a   1.000
_cell.length_b   1.000
_cell.length_c   1.000
_cell.angle_alpha   90.00
_cell.angle_beta   90.00
_cell.angle_gamma   90.00
#
_symmetry.space_group_name_H-M   'P 1'
#
loop_
_entity.id
_entity.type
_entity.pdbx_description
1 polymer ?
#
loop_
_entity_poly.entity_id
_entity_poly.type
_entity_poly.pdbx_seq_one_letter_code
_entity_poly.pdbx_strand_id
1 'polypeptide(L)'
;METTVGRVTTTVAGGLVVLCATGAALSAAVPGRGTYGTLRGWNYPAAVWPLLAALACAGVVIVIRPEWLRPAAVVAAVVGAQVAGYGVVAVRDWFNANGAQDMASHNLATVVTFAAAVAVWATVATCVAVGLLWREPTGVALPGFRALVVGGMVAVGLPFALGAAFRDLDITSLGQYALTYSLPWGAALAAAGWLDNGEALAARATVAGSAVLAAVTVGAAFASYA
;
A
#
# COMPACT_ATOMS: atom_id res chain seq x y z
N MET A 1 12.98 -31.83 5.40
CA MET A 1 14.29 -31.19 5.69
C MET A 1 14.33 -29.90 4.91
N GLU A 2 13.85 -28.83 5.51
CA GLU A 2 14.03 -27.49 4.97
C GLU A 2 15.51 -27.13 5.16
N THR A 3 16.22 -26.80 4.09
CA THR A 3 17.65 -26.54 4.17
C THR A 3 17.87 -25.28 5.01
N THR A 4 18.88 -25.28 5.88
CA THR A 4 19.25 -24.14 6.73
C THR A 4 19.34 -22.82 5.95
N VAL A 5 19.69 -22.90 4.66
CA VAL A 5 19.77 -21.80 3.69
C VAL A 5 18.40 -21.16 3.40
N GLY A 6 17.32 -21.95 3.29
CA GLY A 6 15.97 -21.43 3.07
C GLY A 6 15.50 -20.55 4.22
N ARG A 7 15.74 -21.02 5.45
CA ARG A 7 15.35 -20.29 6.67
C ARG A 7 16.06 -18.95 6.81
N VAL A 8 17.35 -18.89 6.51
CA VAL A 8 18.12 -17.63 6.55
C VAL A 8 17.57 -16.62 5.54
N THR A 9 17.25 -17.07 4.33
CA THR A 9 16.75 -16.20 3.25
C THR A 9 15.40 -15.58 3.62
N THR A 10 14.50 -16.38 4.18
CA THR A 10 13.19 -15.94 4.66
C THR A 10 13.30 -14.91 5.78
N THR A 11 14.15 -15.16 6.78
CA THR A 11 14.38 -14.22 7.89
C THR A 11 14.91 -12.88 7.39
N VAL A 12 15.87 -12.90 6.46
CA VAL A 12 16.41 -11.67 5.85
C VAL A 12 15.33 -10.92 5.07
N ALA A 13 14.51 -11.63 4.30
CA ALA A 13 13.41 -11.02 3.55
C ALA A 13 12.36 -10.38 4.47
N GLY A 14 11.92 -11.08 5.51
CA GLY A 14 10.98 -10.54 6.51
C GLY A 14 11.56 -9.33 7.25
N GLY A 15 12.84 -9.39 7.65
CA GLY A 15 13.54 -8.27 8.25
C GLY A 15 13.64 -7.05 7.32
N LEU A 16 13.86 -7.27 6.03
CA LEU A 16 13.87 -6.21 5.02
C LEU A 16 12.49 -5.56 4.85
N VAL A 17 11.40 -6.34 4.90
CA VAL A 17 10.02 -5.79 4.89
C VAL A 17 9.78 -4.88 6.10
N VAL A 18 10.19 -5.30 7.31
CA VAL A 18 10.08 -4.48 8.53
C VAL A 18 10.91 -3.20 8.41
N LEU A 19 12.15 -3.30 7.91
CA LEU A 19 13.01 -2.15 7.69
C LEU A 19 12.37 -1.15 6.72
N CYS A 20 11.82 -1.64 5.60
CA CYS A 20 11.13 -0.80 4.62
C CYS A 20 9.88 -0.14 5.21
N ALA A 21 9.05 -0.89 5.95
CA ALA A 21 7.88 -0.33 6.63
C ALA A 21 8.27 0.79 7.61
N THR A 22 9.35 0.59 8.35
CA THR A 22 9.90 1.58 9.29
C THR A 22 10.47 2.79 8.56
N GLY A 23 11.24 2.59 7.49
CA GLY A 23 11.78 3.68 6.66
C GLY A 23 10.67 4.52 6.03
N ALA A 24 9.60 3.87 5.54
CA ALA A 24 8.41 4.55 5.03
C ALA A 24 7.68 5.31 6.14
N ALA A 25 7.49 4.70 7.32
CA ALA A 25 6.84 5.35 8.46
C ALA A 25 7.62 6.56 8.97
N LEU A 26 8.93 6.46 9.10
CA LEU A 26 9.80 7.57 9.47
C LEU A 26 9.72 8.69 8.42
N SER A 27 9.78 8.35 7.13
CA SER A 27 9.66 9.32 6.05
C SER A 27 8.28 10.00 6.04
N ALA A 28 7.22 9.28 6.40
CA ALA A 28 5.87 9.83 6.55
C ALA A 28 5.67 10.63 7.85
N ALA A 29 6.53 10.43 8.87
CA ALA A 29 6.41 11.01 10.21
C ALA A 29 7.25 12.26 10.45
N VAL A 30 8.25 12.54 9.62
CA VAL A 30 8.98 13.82 9.67
C VAL A 30 7.93 14.96 9.49
N PRO A 31 8.04 16.10 10.19
CA PRO A 31 6.93 16.58 11.04
C PRO A 31 5.85 17.40 10.33
N GLY A 32 4.60 17.12 10.70
CA GLY A 32 3.42 17.94 10.41
C GLY A 32 2.34 17.96 11.50
N ARG A 33 2.69 17.74 12.78
CA ARG A 33 1.80 18.07 13.92
C ARG A 33 2.57 18.81 15.01
N GLY A 34 2.31 20.10 15.17
CA GLY A 34 2.59 20.84 16.41
C GLY A 34 3.60 21.98 16.35
N THR A 35 4.33 22.19 15.26
CA THR A 35 5.30 23.31 15.18
C THR A 35 4.67 24.51 14.50
N TYR A 36 4.57 25.64 15.20
CA TYR A 36 4.33 26.95 14.60
C TYR A 36 5.44 27.20 13.55
N GLY A 37 5.13 27.14 12.24
CA GLY A 37 6.13 27.29 11.18
C GLY A 37 5.78 26.68 9.81
N THR A 38 6.75 26.78 8.89
CA THR A 38 6.74 26.60 7.41
C THR A 38 6.42 25.19 6.86
N LEU A 39 5.92 24.28 7.71
CA LEU A 39 5.59 22.89 7.36
C LEU A 39 4.10 22.54 7.58
N ARG A 40 3.24 23.53 7.86
CA ARG A 40 1.78 23.36 7.80
C ARG A 40 1.40 22.89 6.39
N GLY A 41 0.72 21.75 6.29
CA GLY A 41 0.30 21.13 5.02
C GLY A 41 0.80 19.70 4.82
N TRP A 42 1.83 19.28 5.55
CA TRP A 42 2.35 17.91 5.46
C TRP A 42 1.57 16.96 6.36
N ASN A 43 0.52 16.33 5.81
CA ASN A 43 -0.14 15.19 6.45
C ASN A 43 -0.49 14.14 5.41
N TYR A 44 0.06 12.93 5.58
CA TYR A 44 -0.48 11.76 4.90
C TYR A 44 -1.92 11.48 5.38
N PRO A 45 -2.79 10.92 4.52
CA PRO A 45 -4.09 10.44 4.95
C PRO A 45 -3.95 9.50 6.14
N ALA A 46 -4.87 9.60 7.11
CA ALA A 46 -4.82 8.78 8.33
C ALA A 46 -4.80 7.27 8.03
N ALA A 47 -5.33 6.86 6.86
CA ALA A 47 -5.30 5.48 6.36
C ALA A 47 -3.89 4.89 6.17
N VAL A 48 -2.87 5.72 5.95
CA VAL A 48 -1.49 5.25 5.71
C VAL A 48 -0.88 4.63 6.96
N TRP A 49 -1.22 5.12 8.16
CA TRP A 49 -0.61 4.64 9.40
C TRP A 49 -0.98 3.18 9.73
N PRO A 50 -2.27 2.77 9.68
CA PRO A 50 -2.64 1.37 9.81
C PRO A 50 -2.01 0.48 8.73
N LEU A 51 -1.85 0.97 7.50
CA LEU A 51 -1.21 0.22 6.42
C LEU A 51 0.28 -0.03 6.72
N LEU A 52 1.02 0.99 7.15
CA LEU A 52 2.42 0.84 7.56
C LEU A 52 2.58 -0.13 8.74
N ALA A 53 1.67 -0.07 9.72
CA ALA A 53 1.65 -1.02 10.83
C ALA A 53 1.39 -2.46 10.34
N ALA A 54 0.41 -2.65 9.45
CA ALA A 54 0.12 -3.96 8.85
C ALA A 54 1.31 -4.52 8.06
N LEU A 55 2.03 -3.67 7.31
CA LEU A 55 3.23 -4.06 6.57
C LEU A 55 4.36 -4.50 7.52
N ALA A 56 4.58 -3.76 8.61
CA ALA A 56 5.56 -4.12 9.63
C ALA A 56 5.18 -5.44 10.32
N CYS A 57 3.92 -5.60 10.72
CA CYS A 57 3.41 -6.85 11.30
C CYS A 57 3.58 -8.03 10.36
N ALA A 58 3.29 -7.87 9.06
CA ALA A 58 3.50 -8.93 8.07
C ALA A 58 4.99 -9.32 7.97
N GLY A 59 5.91 -8.35 7.94
CA GLY A 59 7.34 -8.61 7.98
C GLY A 59 7.78 -9.38 9.23
N VAL A 60 7.26 -9.00 10.41
CA VAL A 60 7.52 -9.72 11.68
C VAL A 60 6.98 -11.15 11.63
N VAL A 61 5.78 -11.36 11.08
CA VAL A 61 5.20 -12.70 10.92
C VAL A 61 6.06 -13.57 10.01
N ILE A 62 6.57 -13.03 8.89
CA ILE A 62 7.51 -13.74 8.00
C ILE A 62 8.78 -14.18 8.76
N VAL A 63 9.29 -13.35 9.66
CA VAL A 63 10.48 -13.67 10.48
C VAL A 63 10.20 -14.75 11.53
N ILE A 64 9.10 -14.63 12.27
CA ILE A 64 8.86 -15.42 13.50
C ILE A 64 8.09 -16.71 13.21
N ARG A 65 7.21 -16.70 12.20
CA ARG A 65 6.19 -17.74 11.96
C ARG A 65 6.25 -18.23 10.51
N PRO A 66 7.21 -19.11 10.17
CA PRO A 66 7.39 -19.59 8.81
C PRO A 66 6.15 -20.31 8.26
N GLU A 67 5.32 -20.92 9.11
CA GLU A 67 4.05 -21.53 8.68
C GLU A 67 3.03 -20.52 8.11
N TRP A 68 3.19 -19.21 8.41
CA TRP A 68 2.33 -18.12 7.95
C TRP A 68 2.99 -17.27 6.86
N LEU A 69 4.12 -17.72 6.31
CA LEU A 69 4.92 -16.97 5.35
C LEU A 69 4.11 -16.47 4.16
N ARG A 70 3.33 -17.35 3.52
CA ARG A 70 2.61 -17.00 2.29
C ARG A 70 1.46 -16.03 2.54
N PRO A 71 0.54 -16.27 3.50
CA PRO A 71 -0.46 -15.27 3.86
C PRO A 71 0.15 -13.92 4.23
N ALA A 72 1.24 -13.90 4.99
CA ALA A 72 1.91 -12.67 5.39
C ALA A 72 2.57 -11.96 4.20
N ALA A 73 3.20 -12.70 3.28
CA ALA A 73 3.77 -12.14 2.05
C ALA A 73 2.69 -11.56 1.13
N VAL A 74 1.52 -12.21 1.03
CA VAL A 74 0.35 -11.65 0.31
C VAL A 74 -0.07 -10.32 0.94
N VAL A 75 -0.26 -10.28 2.26
CA VAL A 75 -0.62 -9.04 2.98
C VAL A 75 0.42 -7.95 2.72
N ALA A 76 1.71 -8.27 2.87
CA ALA A 76 2.82 -7.34 2.64
C ALA A 76 2.85 -6.81 1.20
N ALA A 77 2.60 -7.65 0.19
CA ALA A 77 2.56 -7.24 -1.20
C ALA A 77 1.40 -6.27 -1.48
N VAL A 78 0.19 -6.58 -0.99
CA VAL A 78 -0.99 -5.73 -1.21
C VAL A 78 -0.85 -4.39 -0.49
N VAL A 79 -0.49 -4.44 0.79
CA VAL A 79 -0.33 -3.24 1.62
C VAL A 79 0.86 -2.39 1.13
N GLY A 80 1.97 -3.04 0.78
CA GLY A 80 3.14 -2.37 0.21
C GLY A 80 2.82 -1.65 -1.10
N ALA A 81 2.10 -2.30 -2.02
CA ALA A 81 1.69 -1.68 -3.28
C ALA A 81 0.78 -0.46 -3.03
N GLN A 82 -0.10 -0.55 -2.03
CA GLN A 82 -0.97 0.55 -1.66
C GLN A 82 -0.22 1.74 -1.06
N VAL A 83 0.71 1.48 -0.13
CA VAL A 83 1.58 2.52 0.46
C VAL A 83 2.46 3.16 -0.60
N ALA A 84 2.96 2.37 -1.58
CA ALA A 84 3.71 2.90 -2.71
C ALA A 84 2.85 3.86 -3.55
N GLY A 85 1.60 3.50 -3.84
CA GLY A 85 0.63 4.36 -4.50
C GLY A 85 0.40 5.68 -3.76
N TYR A 86 0.24 5.64 -2.43
CA TYR A 86 0.16 6.86 -1.61
C TYR A 86 1.42 7.73 -1.71
N GLY A 87 2.61 7.12 -1.71
CA GLY A 87 3.87 7.84 -1.90
C GLY A 87 3.92 8.58 -3.25
N VAL A 88 3.58 7.90 -4.35
CA VAL A 88 3.58 8.47 -5.71
C VAL A 88 2.56 9.61 -5.85
N VAL A 89 1.34 9.43 -5.31
CA VAL A 89 0.32 10.48 -5.32
C VAL A 89 0.76 11.68 -4.48
N ALA A 90 1.36 11.44 -3.31
CA ALA A 90 1.88 12.52 -2.46
C ALA A 90 2.99 13.32 -3.15
N VAL A 91 3.92 12.67 -3.86
CA VAL A 91 4.93 13.35 -4.69
C VAL A 91 4.25 14.33 -5.64
N ARG A 92 3.25 13.86 -6.40
CA ARG A 92 2.52 14.66 -7.39
C ARG A 92 1.80 15.83 -6.73
N ASP A 93 1.04 15.58 -5.67
CA ASP A 93 0.19 16.58 -5.04
C ASP A 93 1.00 17.71 -4.41
N TRP A 94 2.17 17.37 -3.86
CA TRP A 94 3.10 18.37 -3.35
C TRP A 94 3.80 19.13 -4.47
N PHE A 95 4.21 18.47 -5.56
CA PHE A 95 4.78 19.15 -6.74
C PHE A 95 3.82 20.14 -7.41
N ASN A 96 2.53 19.79 -7.52
CA ASN A 96 1.54 20.58 -8.26
C ASN A 96 0.86 21.68 -7.43
N ALA A 97 1.41 22.04 -6.26
CA ALA A 97 0.93 23.08 -5.35
C ALA A 97 -0.48 22.91 -4.75
N ASN A 98 -1.29 21.92 -5.16
CA ASN A 98 -2.56 21.58 -4.48
C ASN A 98 -2.34 21.11 -3.03
N GLY A 99 -1.20 20.48 -2.72
CA GLY A 99 -0.80 20.12 -1.34
C GLY A 99 0.12 21.12 -0.64
N ALA A 100 0.43 22.26 -1.27
CA ALA A 100 1.34 23.28 -0.76
C ALA A 100 0.65 24.61 -0.40
N GLN A 101 -0.69 24.61 -0.30
CA GLN A 101 -1.41 25.72 0.32
C GLN A 101 -0.81 25.92 1.73
N ASP A 102 -0.13 27.05 1.93
CA ASP A 102 0.62 27.44 3.15
C ASP A 102 2.03 26.85 3.38
N MET A 103 2.58 26.05 2.46
CA MET A 103 3.94 25.51 2.60
C MET A 103 4.99 26.42 1.96
N ALA A 104 6.08 26.70 2.68
CA ALA A 104 7.15 27.51 2.12
C ALA A 104 7.88 26.78 0.98
N SER A 105 8.10 27.45 -0.15
CA SER A 105 8.69 26.86 -1.37
C SER A 105 10.05 26.20 -1.18
N HIS A 106 10.85 26.66 -0.21
CA HIS A 106 12.14 26.05 0.13
C HIS A 106 12.03 24.65 0.75
N ASN A 107 10.87 24.29 1.31
CA ASN A 107 10.61 22.97 1.89
C ASN A 107 10.08 21.94 0.88
N LEU A 108 9.70 22.40 -0.32
CA LEU A 108 9.07 21.55 -1.34
C LEU A 108 9.97 20.36 -1.72
N ALA A 109 11.26 20.63 -1.95
CA ALA A 109 12.22 19.59 -2.31
C ALA A 109 12.33 18.50 -1.23
N THR A 110 12.31 18.90 0.04
CA THR A 110 12.38 17.99 1.19
C THR A 110 11.13 17.11 1.28
N VAL A 111 9.95 17.72 1.17
CA VAL A 111 8.66 17.02 1.28
C VAL A 111 8.46 16.03 0.13
N VAL A 112 8.76 16.44 -1.10
CA VAL A 112 8.80 15.56 -2.27
C VAL A 112 9.77 14.40 -2.06
N THR A 113 10.97 14.67 -1.53
CA THR A 113 11.99 13.63 -1.29
C THR A 113 11.50 12.59 -0.29
N PHE A 114 10.85 13.01 0.79
CA PHE A 114 10.26 12.07 1.74
C PHE A 114 9.10 11.28 1.15
N ALA A 115 8.27 11.90 0.31
CA ALA A 115 7.20 11.20 -0.41
C ALA A 115 7.73 10.12 -1.34
N ALA A 116 8.78 10.47 -2.09
CA ALA A 116 9.49 9.55 -2.96
C ALA A 116 10.14 8.42 -2.15
N ALA A 117 10.71 8.72 -0.98
CA ALA A 117 11.25 7.71 -0.08
C ALA A 117 10.16 6.72 0.38
N VAL A 118 8.97 7.20 0.76
CA VAL A 118 7.83 6.31 1.09
C VAL A 118 7.50 5.38 -0.09
N ALA A 119 7.41 5.93 -1.30
CA ALA A 119 7.14 5.15 -2.51
C ALA A 119 8.22 4.07 -2.75
N VAL A 120 9.49 4.44 -2.65
CA VAL A 120 10.64 3.53 -2.85
C VAL A 120 10.66 2.43 -1.80
N TRP A 121 10.58 2.77 -0.52
CA TRP A 121 10.57 1.78 0.57
C TRP A 121 9.43 0.78 0.41
N ALA A 122 8.22 1.25 0.15
CA ALA A 122 7.06 0.39 -0.02
C ALA A 122 7.15 -0.46 -1.29
N THR A 123 7.74 0.06 -2.37
CA THR A 123 8.01 -0.70 -3.60
C THR A 123 9.01 -1.82 -3.33
N VAL A 124 10.10 -1.55 -2.61
CA VAL A 124 11.09 -2.57 -2.24
C VAL A 124 10.44 -3.66 -1.39
N ALA A 125 9.65 -3.30 -0.36
CA ALA A 125 8.91 -4.25 0.45
C ALA A 125 7.97 -5.13 -0.40
N THR A 126 7.28 -4.53 -1.36
CA THR A 126 6.38 -5.23 -2.29
C THR A 126 7.15 -6.22 -3.16
N CYS A 127 8.27 -5.80 -3.76
CA CYS A 127 9.11 -6.67 -4.59
C CYS A 127 9.67 -7.86 -3.78
N VAL A 128 10.07 -7.63 -2.53
CA VAL A 128 10.54 -8.69 -1.64
C VAL A 128 9.42 -9.67 -1.33
N ALA A 129 8.23 -9.18 -0.99
CA ALA A 129 7.07 -10.01 -0.70
C ALA A 129 6.61 -10.83 -1.93
N VAL A 130 6.57 -10.22 -3.11
CA VAL A 130 6.29 -10.93 -4.37
C VAL A 130 7.37 -11.94 -4.69
N GLY A 131 8.65 -11.63 -4.43
CA GLY A 131 9.76 -12.55 -4.59
C GLY A 131 9.66 -13.78 -3.68
N LEU A 132 9.15 -13.62 -2.46
CA LEU A 132 8.85 -14.74 -1.56
C LEU A 132 7.73 -15.62 -2.12
N LEU A 133 6.67 -15.02 -2.66
CA LEU A 133 5.56 -15.77 -3.28
C LEU A 133 6.00 -16.52 -4.55
N TRP A 134 6.94 -15.98 -5.32
CA TRP A 134 7.38 -16.58 -6.58
C TRP A 134 8.32 -17.79 -6.42
N ARG A 135 9.05 -17.86 -5.29
CA ARG A 135 10.04 -18.92 -5.05
C ARG A 135 9.43 -20.25 -4.60
N GLU A 136 8.18 -20.27 -4.16
CA GLU A 136 7.52 -21.49 -3.71
C GLU A 136 6.60 -22.04 -4.80
N PRO A 137 6.90 -23.22 -5.38
CA PRO A 137 6.07 -23.80 -6.42
C PRO A 137 4.72 -24.21 -5.82
N THR A 138 3.72 -23.35 -6.00
CA THR A 138 2.34 -23.81 -6.08
C THR A 138 2.16 -24.39 -7.47
N GLY A 139 1.56 -25.57 -7.58
CA GLY A 139 1.23 -26.14 -8.89
C GLY A 139 0.56 -25.06 -9.73
N VAL A 140 1.10 -24.80 -10.92
CA VAL A 140 0.70 -23.64 -11.76
C VAL A 140 -0.75 -23.86 -12.20
N ALA A 141 -1.68 -23.44 -11.36
CA ALA A 141 -3.10 -23.45 -11.66
C ALA A 141 -3.38 -22.25 -12.57
N LEU A 142 -4.12 -22.48 -13.65
CA LEU A 142 -4.64 -21.37 -14.44
C LEU A 142 -5.55 -20.52 -13.53
N PRO A 143 -5.46 -19.18 -13.61
CA PRO A 143 -6.31 -18.33 -12.81
C PRO A 143 -7.77 -18.63 -13.13
N GLY A 144 -8.59 -18.79 -12.10
CA GLY A 144 -10.03 -18.82 -12.31
C GLY A 144 -10.47 -17.53 -13.01
N PHE A 145 -11.12 -17.64 -14.18
CA PHE A 145 -11.61 -16.50 -14.97
C PHE A 145 -12.40 -15.49 -14.12
N ARG A 146 -13.17 -15.98 -13.13
CA ARG A 146 -13.90 -15.15 -12.18
C ARG A 146 -13.00 -14.21 -11.37
N ALA A 147 -11.84 -14.68 -10.90
CA ALA A 147 -10.91 -13.86 -10.13
C ALA A 147 -10.31 -12.74 -11.00
N LEU A 148 -9.96 -13.05 -12.26
CA LEU A 148 -9.50 -12.04 -13.23
C LEU A 148 -10.58 -10.99 -13.51
N VAL A 149 -11.82 -11.41 -13.71
CA VAL A 149 -12.94 -10.50 -13.96
C VAL A 149 -13.19 -9.60 -12.75
N VAL A 150 -13.24 -10.16 -11.53
CA VAL A 150 -13.43 -9.37 -10.30
C VAL A 150 -12.27 -8.39 -10.10
N GLY A 151 -11.03 -8.85 -10.25
CA GLY A 151 -9.84 -8.00 -10.14
C GLY A 151 -9.83 -6.88 -11.18
N GLY A 152 -10.18 -7.20 -12.44
CA GLY A 152 -10.30 -6.23 -13.53
C GLY A 152 -11.42 -5.22 -13.30
N MET A 153 -12.58 -5.67 -12.82
CA MET A 153 -13.71 -4.79 -12.45
C MET A 153 -13.32 -3.83 -11.33
N VAL A 154 -12.57 -4.28 -10.31
CA VAL A 154 -12.10 -3.39 -9.25
C VAL A 154 -11.05 -2.43 -9.80
N ALA A 155 -10.04 -2.93 -10.52
CA ALA A 155 -8.96 -2.11 -11.08
C ALA A 155 -9.47 -0.99 -12.00
N VAL A 156 -10.42 -1.29 -12.88
CA VAL A 156 -10.93 -0.35 -13.88
C VAL A 156 -12.17 0.39 -13.38
N GLY A 157 -13.12 -0.30 -12.76
CA GLY A 157 -14.42 0.27 -12.40
C GLY A 157 -14.38 1.16 -11.17
N LEU A 158 -13.54 0.84 -10.17
CA LEU A 158 -13.50 1.59 -8.93
C LEU A 158 -13.03 3.06 -9.11
N PRO A 159 -12.00 3.39 -9.91
CA PRO A 159 -11.62 4.77 -10.16
C PRO A 159 -12.77 5.60 -10.72
N PHE A 160 -13.55 5.07 -11.67
CA PHE A 160 -14.72 5.77 -12.22
C PHE A 160 -15.85 5.91 -11.19
N ALA A 161 -16.09 4.88 -10.37
CA ALA A 161 -17.10 4.94 -9.32
C ALA A 161 -16.75 6.01 -8.27
N LEU A 162 -15.48 6.08 -7.84
CA LEU A 162 -14.99 7.10 -6.91
C LEU A 162 -15.02 8.49 -7.55
N GLY A 163 -14.52 8.63 -8.79
CA GLY A 163 -14.56 9.90 -9.52
C GLY A 163 -16.00 10.41 -9.71
N ALA A 164 -16.96 9.53 -9.99
CA ALA A 164 -18.37 9.91 -10.06
C ALA A 164 -18.94 10.33 -8.70
N ALA A 165 -18.56 9.65 -7.61
CA ALA A 165 -19.01 9.96 -6.26
C ALA A 165 -18.48 11.31 -5.75
N PHE A 166 -17.21 11.63 -6.05
CA PHE A 166 -16.58 12.90 -5.66
C PHE A 166 -16.76 14.02 -6.69
N ARG A 167 -17.33 13.71 -7.85
CA ARG A 167 -17.48 14.61 -9.01
C ARG A 167 -16.12 15.04 -9.62
N ASP A 168 -15.09 14.21 -9.46
CA ASP A 168 -13.72 14.40 -9.93
C ASP A 168 -13.37 13.32 -10.97
N LEU A 169 -13.83 13.53 -12.21
CA LEU A 169 -13.61 12.61 -13.34
C LEU A 169 -12.42 13.00 -14.23
N ASP A 170 -11.62 13.97 -13.82
CA ASP A 170 -10.40 14.31 -14.53
C ASP A 170 -9.40 13.15 -14.48
N ILE A 171 -8.59 13.02 -15.53
CA ILE A 171 -7.66 11.90 -15.71
C ILE A 171 -6.66 11.81 -14.54
N THR A 172 -6.31 12.94 -13.93
CA THR A 172 -5.37 13.02 -12.82
C THR A 172 -5.96 12.43 -11.54
N SER A 173 -7.21 12.75 -11.21
CA SER A 173 -7.95 12.15 -10.08
C SER A 173 -8.19 10.65 -10.26
N LEU A 174 -8.60 10.23 -11.47
CA LEU A 174 -8.75 8.81 -11.79
C LEU A 174 -7.44 8.03 -11.62
N GLY A 175 -6.32 8.61 -12.08
CA GLY A 175 -4.99 8.03 -11.88
C GLY A 175 -4.61 7.90 -10.41
N GLN A 176 -4.98 8.89 -9.58
CA GLN A 176 -4.77 8.82 -8.12
C GLN A 176 -5.57 7.69 -7.49
N TYR A 177 -6.88 7.60 -7.77
CA TYR A 177 -7.72 6.52 -7.24
C TYR A 177 -7.22 5.15 -7.71
N ALA A 178 -6.71 5.08 -8.94
CA ALA A 178 -6.15 3.84 -9.48
C ALA A 178 -4.91 3.39 -8.71
N LEU A 179 -3.95 4.30 -8.51
CA LEU A 179 -2.69 3.99 -7.82
C LEU A 179 -2.88 3.73 -6.33
N THR A 180 -3.75 4.49 -5.65
CA THR A 180 -3.92 4.39 -4.18
C THR A 180 -4.86 3.28 -3.74
N TYR A 181 -5.78 2.84 -4.60
CA TYR A 181 -6.80 1.87 -4.21
C TYR A 181 -7.01 0.78 -5.25
N SER A 182 -7.43 1.14 -6.46
CA SER A 182 -8.03 0.16 -7.37
C SER A 182 -7.04 -0.85 -7.93
N LEU A 183 -5.83 -0.43 -8.30
CA LEU A 183 -4.82 -1.31 -8.88
C LEU A 183 -4.27 -2.27 -7.83
N PRO A 184 -3.85 -1.82 -6.62
CA PRO A 184 -3.46 -2.74 -5.56
C PRO A 184 -4.56 -3.77 -5.23
N TRP A 185 -5.82 -3.33 -5.10
CA TRP A 185 -6.93 -4.21 -4.76
C TRP A 185 -7.31 -5.16 -5.91
N GLY A 186 -7.37 -4.65 -7.13
CA GLY A 186 -7.70 -5.42 -8.32
C GLY A 186 -6.63 -6.47 -8.61
N ALA A 187 -5.36 -6.10 -8.52
CA ALA A 187 -4.24 -7.04 -8.66
C ALA A 187 -4.28 -8.12 -7.58
N ALA A 188 -4.56 -7.78 -6.32
CA ALA A 188 -4.70 -8.74 -5.23
C ALA A 188 -5.85 -9.73 -5.44
N LEU A 189 -7.01 -9.24 -5.87
CA LEU A 189 -8.19 -10.07 -6.14
C LEU A 189 -8.02 -10.96 -7.36
N ALA A 190 -7.36 -10.46 -8.41
CA ALA A 190 -6.93 -11.28 -9.54
C ALA A 190 -5.95 -12.35 -9.08
N ALA A 191 -4.90 -11.95 -8.35
CA ALA A 191 -3.86 -12.84 -7.80
C ALA A 191 -4.46 -13.98 -6.97
N ALA A 192 -5.53 -13.73 -6.21
CA ALA A 192 -6.24 -14.74 -5.43
C ALA A 192 -6.80 -15.91 -6.25
N GLY A 193 -6.90 -15.79 -7.58
CA GLY A 193 -7.25 -16.90 -8.47
C GLY A 193 -6.14 -17.92 -8.69
N TRP A 194 -4.89 -17.58 -8.36
CA TRP A 194 -3.71 -18.45 -8.43
C TRP A 194 -3.26 -18.95 -7.05
N LEU A 195 -3.86 -18.45 -5.97
CA LEU A 195 -3.46 -18.74 -4.60
C LEU A 195 -4.30 -19.86 -3.99
N ASP A 196 -3.72 -20.58 -3.04
CA ASP A 196 -4.47 -21.56 -2.23
C ASP A 196 -5.52 -20.86 -1.35
N ASN A 197 -6.51 -21.61 -0.86
CA ASN A 197 -7.67 -21.05 -0.13
C ASN A 197 -7.29 -20.12 1.03
N GLY A 198 -6.24 -20.45 1.79
CA GLY A 198 -5.78 -19.62 2.92
C GLY A 198 -5.15 -18.30 2.47
N GLU A 199 -4.35 -18.33 1.41
CA GLU A 199 -3.70 -17.16 0.82
C GLU A 199 -4.71 -16.27 0.07
N ALA A 200 -5.64 -16.89 -0.65
CA ALA A 200 -6.75 -16.20 -1.30
C ALA A 200 -7.65 -15.50 -0.27
N LEU A 201 -7.89 -16.14 0.89
CA LEU A 201 -8.62 -15.51 1.99
C LEU A 201 -7.84 -14.33 2.57
N ALA A 202 -6.53 -14.45 2.77
CA ALA A 202 -5.68 -13.36 3.23
C ALA A 202 -5.69 -12.16 2.26
N ALA A 203 -5.59 -12.42 0.95
CA ALA A 203 -5.70 -11.37 -0.08
C ALA A 203 -7.05 -10.65 0.02
N ARG A 204 -8.17 -11.39 0.03
CA ARG A 204 -9.52 -10.84 0.10
C ARG A 204 -9.76 -10.07 1.41
N ALA A 205 -9.33 -10.61 2.54
CA ALA A 205 -9.45 -9.97 3.85
C ALA A 205 -8.62 -8.69 3.92
N THR A 206 -7.42 -8.68 3.33
CA THR A 206 -6.57 -7.49 3.26
C THR A 206 -7.20 -6.40 2.42
N VAL A 207 -7.74 -6.75 1.23
CA VAL A 207 -8.46 -5.82 0.37
C VAL A 207 -9.71 -5.28 1.07
N ALA A 208 -10.51 -6.13 1.70
CA ALA A 208 -11.70 -5.72 2.43
C ALA A 208 -11.35 -4.80 3.61
N GLY A 209 -10.36 -5.17 4.43
CA GLY A 209 -9.90 -4.35 5.55
C GLY A 209 -9.34 -3.00 5.10
N SER A 210 -8.57 -2.98 4.00
CA SER A 210 -8.08 -1.75 3.39
C SER A 210 -9.20 -0.86 2.86
N ALA A 211 -10.21 -1.45 2.21
CA ALA A 211 -11.37 -0.70 1.72
C ALA A 211 -12.19 -0.10 2.86
N VAL A 212 -12.38 -0.83 3.97
CA VAL A 212 -13.03 -0.30 5.18
C VAL A 212 -12.22 0.84 5.79
N LEU A 213 -10.90 0.69 5.92
CA LEU A 213 -10.02 1.77 6.41
C LEU A 213 -10.12 3.01 5.53
N ALA A 214 -10.08 2.85 4.20
CA ALA A 214 -10.25 3.95 3.26
C ALA A 214 -11.61 4.63 3.45
N ALA A 215 -12.71 3.87 3.49
CA ALA A 215 -14.05 4.43 3.68
C ALA A 215 -14.21 5.17 5.02
N VAL A 216 -13.70 4.63 6.11
CA VAL A 216 -13.73 5.27 7.44
C VAL A 216 -12.93 6.58 7.43
N THR A 217 -11.74 6.58 6.83
CA THR A 217 -10.90 7.78 6.80
C THR A 217 -11.50 8.90 5.94
N VAL A 218 -12.12 8.54 4.81
CA VAL A 218 -12.86 9.48 3.97
C VAL A 218 -14.10 10.01 4.72
N GLY A 219 -14.88 9.14 5.36
CA GLY A 219 -16.06 9.54 6.12
C GLY A 219 -15.74 10.46 7.30
N ALA A 220 -14.65 10.18 8.03
CA ALA A 220 -14.18 11.02 9.12
C ALA A 220 -13.74 12.41 8.63
N ALA A 221 -13.14 12.50 7.44
CA ALA A 221 -12.79 13.78 6.84
C ALA A 221 -14.05 14.62 6.55
N PHE A 222 -15.09 14.04 5.93
CA PHE A 222 -16.35 14.76 5.66
C PHE A 222 -17.03 15.25 6.93
N ALA A 223 -17.05 14.44 7.99
CA ALA A 223 -17.65 14.82 9.27
C ALA A 223 -16.95 16.03 9.93
N SER A 224 -15.68 16.29 9.61
CA SER A 224 -14.94 17.44 10.15
C SER A 224 -15.22 18.77 9.43
N TYR A 225 -15.94 18.74 8.30
CA TYR A 225 -16.32 19.93 7.53
C TYR A 225 -17.80 20.32 7.66
N ALA A 226 -18.60 19.53 8.39
CA ALA A 226 -20.02 19.76 8.64
C ALA A 226 -20.24 20.39 10.03
#